data_AF-A0A7D3W3T4-F1
#
_entry.id   AF-A0A7D3W3T4-F1
#
_cell.length_a   1.000
_cell.length_b   1.000
_cell.length_c   1.000
_cell.angle_alpha   90.00
_cell.angle_beta   90.00
_cell.angle_gamma   90.00
#
_symmetry.space_group_name_H-M   'P 1'
#
loop_
_entity.id
_entity.type
_entity.pdbx_description
1 polymer ?
#
loop_
_entity_poly.entity_id
_entity_poly.type
_entity_poly.pdbx_seq_one_letter_code
_entity_poly.pdbx_strand_id
1 'polypeptide(L)'
;MRMRHPVAWTLGGALLAGALAGARGRLRTVAVEGDSMLPALAPGDWLVVLAGARPRPGDVVVARHPERGDVLIVKRVAHRSGAGWWLESDNQRARGRRDSWDFGAVPDGHVVGRVVARYWPWRRASVRPGAGRAEAGR
;
A
#
# COMPACT_ATOMS: atom_id res chain seq x y z
N MET A 1 -52.12 -23.22 -26.30
CA MET A 1 -51.79 -21.87 -26.82
C MET A 1 -50.81 -21.20 -25.85
N ARG A 2 -49.68 -20.72 -26.37
CA ARG A 2 -48.55 -19.93 -25.77
C ARG A 2 -48.65 -19.48 -24.29
N MET A 3 -47.71 -19.86 -23.42
CA MET A 3 -46.39 -19.24 -23.13
C MET A 3 -46.43 -17.89 -22.37
N ARG A 4 -46.01 -17.87 -21.09
CA ARG A 4 -44.79 -17.21 -20.52
C ARG A 4 -44.90 -16.87 -19.02
N HIS A 5 -43.93 -17.35 -18.23
CA HIS A 5 -43.56 -16.88 -16.87
C HIS A 5 -42.76 -15.55 -16.94
N PRO A 6 -42.65 -14.76 -15.85
CA PRO A 6 -41.53 -14.91 -14.87
C PRO A 6 -41.91 -14.43 -13.44
N VAL A 7 -41.12 -14.49 -12.35
CA VAL A 7 -39.94 -15.22 -11.85
C VAL A 7 -39.92 -14.93 -10.34
N ALA A 8 -39.61 -15.94 -9.52
CA ALA A 8 -39.37 -15.83 -8.09
C ALA A 8 -38.04 -15.14 -7.76
N TRP A 9 -38.01 -14.33 -6.70
CA TRP A 9 -36.77 -13.82 -6.10
C TRP A 9 -36.51 -14.53 -4.77
N THR A 10 -35.53 -15.44 -4.78
CA THR A 10 -34.82 -15.89 -3.59
C THR A 10 -33.33 -15.92 -3.88
N LEU A 11 -32.56 -15.09 -3.19
CA LEU A 11 -31.15 -15.29 -2.85
C LEU A 11 -30.99 -14.62 -1.48
N GLY A 12 -30.63 -15.29 -0.39
CA GLY A 12 -29.51 -16.23 -0.27
C GLY A 12 -28.27 -15.47 0.20
N GLY A 13 -28.35 -14.80 1.36
CA GLY A 13 -27.26 -14.04 1.96
C GLY A 13 -26.48 -14.86 2.98
N ALA A 14 -25.43 -15.55 2.53
CA ALA A 14 -24.41 -16.11 3.41
C ALA A 14 -23.08 -16.11 2.67
N LEU A 15 -22.11 -15.31 3.14
CA LEU A 15 -20.64 -15.47 3.06
C LEU A 15 -19.92 -14.10 3.28
N LEU A 16 -19.97 -13.55 4.49
CA LEU A 16 -19.09 -12.42 4.89
C LEU A 16 -18.31 -12.65 6.20
N ALA A 17 -18.37 -13.86 6.79
CA ALA A 17 -17.73 -14.12 8.08
C ALA A 17 -16.27 -14.64 7.99
N GLY A 18 -15.84 -15.22 6.86
CA GLY A 18 -14.53 -15.91 6.76
C GLY A 18 -13.32 -15.01 6.46
N ALA A 19 -13.52 -13.89 5.75
CA ALA A 19 -12.41 -13.05 5.27
C ALA A 19 -11.77 -12.17 6.36
N LEU A 20 -12.49 -11.89 7.46
CA LEU A 20 -12.03 -11.02 8.53
C LEU A 20 -11.08 -11.72 9.51
N ALA A 21 -11.15 -13.05 9.64
CA ALA A 21 -10.31 -13.81 10.58
C ALA A 21 -8.85 -13.92 10.11
N GLY A 22 -8.62 -14.18 8.82
CA GLY A 22 -7.26 -14.24 8.24
C GLY A 22 -6.58 -12.87 8.10
N ALA A 23 -7.36 -11.79 8.09
CA ALA A 23 -6.86 -10.42 7.99
C ALA A 23 -6.18 -9.95 9.29
N ARG A 24 -6.68 -10.34 10.47
CA ARG A 24 -6.15 -9.85 11.76
C ARG A 24 -4.67 -10.16 11.98
N GLY A 25 -4.18 -11.31 11.53
CA GLY A 25 -2.75 -11.67 11.65
C GLY A 25 -1.82 -10.96 10.65
N ARG A 26 -2.37 -10.29 9.63
CA ARG A 26 -1.58 -9.63 8.57
C ARG A 26 -1.60 -8.11 8.67
N LEU A 27 -2.49 -7.53 9.47
CA LEU A 27 -2.53 -6.08 9.66
C LEU A 27 -1.42 -5.67 10.62
N ARG A 28 -0.64 -4.66 10.20
CA ARG A 28 0.38 -4.01 11.01
C ARG A 28 0.17 -2.51 10.98
N THR A 29 0.67 -1.82 12.00
CA THR A 29 0.65 -0.36 12.06
C THR A 29 2.05 0.21 12.00
N VAL A 30 2.24 1.29 11.25
CA VAL A 30 3.53 1.98 11.10
C VAL A 30 3.32 3.48 11.22
N ALA A 31 4.18 4.15 11.99
CA ALA A 31 4.25 5.60 12.05
C ALA A 31 5.21 6.13 10.97
N VAL A 32 4.84 7.24 10.34
CA VAL A 32 5.71 7.97 9.41
C VAL A 32 6.52 8.98 10.20
N GLU A 33 7.84 8.95 10.05
CA GLU A 33 8.75 9.87 10.75
C GLU A 33 9.46 10.86 9.81
N GLY A 34 9.67 10.48 8.55
CA GLY A 34 10.44 11.26 7.59
C GLY A 34 9.61 11.96 6.51
N ASP A 35 10.21 12.98 5.89
CA ASP A 35 9.58 13.84 4.88
C ASP A 35 9.57 13.25 3.46
N SER A 36 10.17 12.07 3.25
CA SER A 36 10.38 11.51 1.91
C SER A 36 9.09 11.17 1.17
N MET A 37 7.98 11.05 1.88
CA MET A 37 6.67 10.74 1.30
C MET A 37 5.74 11.95 1.20
N LEU A 38 6.24 13.16 1.49
CA LEU A 38 5.45 14.38 1.28
C LEU A 38 5.14 14.58 -0.21
N PRO A 39 3.97 15.17 -0.55
CA PRO A 39 2.90 15.59 0.36
C PRO A 39 1.93 14.45 0.72
N ALA A 40 2.05 13.26 0.11
CA ALA A 40 1.10 12.16 0.28
C ALA A 40 1.00 11.72 1.75
N LEU A 41 2.16 11.52 2.39
CA LEU A 41 2.31 11.19 3.80
C LEU A 41 3.22 12.19 4.48
N ALA A 42 2.86 12.61 5.68
CA ALA A 42 3.68 13.52 6.49
C ALA A 42 4.13 12.82 7.78
N PRO A 43 5.21 13.31 8.41
CA PRO A 43 5.57 12.89 9.76
C PRO A 43 4.36 12.97 10.72
N GLY A 44 4.19 11.94 11.55
CA GLY A 44 3.06 11.79 12.47
C GLY A 44 1.83 11.06 11.88
N ASP A 45 1.83 10.72 10.59
CA ASP A 45 0.83 9.83 10.02
C ASP A 45 0.98 8.40 10.55
N TRP A 46 -0.14 7.78 10.94
CA TRP A 46 -0.19 6.34 11.23
C TRP A 46 -0.92 5.58 10.14
N LEU A 47 -0.26 4.53 9.68
CA LEU A 47 -0.64 3.74 8.52
C LEU A 47 -1.05 2.34 8.95
N VAL A 48 -2.04 1.79 8.26
CA VAL A 48 -2.37 0.36 8.31
C VAL A 48 -1.70 -0.30 7.11
N VAL A 49 -0.94 -1.35 7.39
CA VAL A 49 -0.18 -2.15 6.41
C VAL A 49 -0.78 -3.54 6.37
N LEU A 50 -1.10 -4.03 5.17
CA LEU A 50 -1.44 -5.42 4.94
C LEU A 50 -0.18 -6.20 4.59
N ALA A 51 0.38 -6.90 5.57
CA ALA A 51 1.59 -7.70 5.44
C ALA A 51 1.41 -8.83 4.42
N GLY A 52 2.43 -9.06 3.59
CA GLY A 52 2.42 -10.05 2.51
C GLY A 52 1.51 -9.70 1.33
N ALA A 53 0.86 -8.54 1.33
CA ALA A 53 0.11 -8.08 0.16
C ALA A 53 1.08 -7.76 -0.99
N ARG A 54 0.83 -8.36 -2.17
CA ARG A 54 1.66 -8.15 -3.36
C ARG A 54 1.58 -6.68 -3.82
N PRO A 55 2.71 -5.99 -4.00
CA PRO A 55 2.73 -4.61 -4.47
C PRO A 55 2.21 -4.46 -5.90
N ARG A 56 1.75 -3.25 -6.24
CA ARG A 56 1.42 -2.82 -7.60
C ARG A 56 2.01 -1.43 -7.84
N PRO A 57 2.34 -1.05 -9.10
CA PRO A 57 2.68 0.32 -9.44
C PRO A 57 1.68 1.33 -8.85
N GLY A 58 2.19 2.40 -8.25
CA GLY A 58 1.43 3.41 -7.53
C GLY A 58 1.10 3.09 -6.08
N ASP A 59 1.24 1.84 -5.63
CA ASP A 59 1.02 1.50 -4.21
C ASP A 59 2.11 2.13 -3.32
N VAL A 60 1.74 2.53 -2.11
CA VAL A 60 2.72 2.79 -1.05
C VAL A 60 2.95 1.50 -0.28
N VAL A 61 4.22 1.15 -0.07
CA VAL A 61 4.63 -0.06 0.62
C VAL A 61 5.56 0.25 1.78
N VAL A 62 5.56 -0.67 2.75
CA VAL A 62 6.61 -0.76 3.76
C VAL A 62 7.58 -1.84 3.34
N ALA A 63 8.86 -1.54 3.34
CA ALA A 63 9.93 -2.48 3.03
C ALA A 63 11.06 -2.37 4.05
N ARG A 64 11.87 -3.43 4.17
CA ARG A 64 13.16 -3.38 4.86
C ARG A 64 14.18 -2.73 3.93
N HIS A 65 15.01 -1.86 4.48
CA HIS A 65 16.07 -1.22 3.72
C HIS A 65 17.08 -2.28 3.23
N PRO A 66 17.42 -2.34 1.93
CA PRO A 66 18.26 -3.42 1.39
C PRO A 66 19.63 -3.57 2.06
N GLU A 67 20.30 -2.45 2.34
CA GLU A 67 21.60 -2.45 3.02
C GLU A 67 21.50 -2.43 4.56
N ARG A 68 20.31 -2.17 5.12
CA ARG A 68 20.08 -1.96 6.56
C ARG A 68 18.81 -2.69 6.97
N GLY A 69 18.85 -4.03 6.95
CA GLY A 69 17.66 -4.89 7.04
C GLY A 69 16.76 -4.70 8.28
N ASP A 70 17.29 -4.08 9.32
CA ASP A 70 16.56 -3.73 10.55
C ASP A 70 15.78 -2.42 10.46
N VAL A 71 16.02 -1.61 9.43
CA VAL A 71 15.35 -0.33 9.18
C VAL A 71 14.19 -0.52 8.23
N LEU A 72 13.00 -0.06 8.63
CA LEU A 72 11.83 0.00 7.76
C LEU A 72 11.80 1.32 7.00
N ILE A 73 11.44 1.24 5.72
CA ILE A 73 11.25 2.38 4.83
C ILE A 73 9.83 2.35 4.24
N VAL A 74 9.23 3.53 4.10
CA VAL A 74 7.95 3.73 3.41
C VAL A 74 8.23 4.41 2.08
N LYS A 75 7.82 3.77 0.97
CA LYS A 75 8.09 4.24 -0.39
C LYS A 75 6.94 3.93 -1.34
N ARG A 76 6.89 4.64 -2.47
CA ARG A 76 5.96 4.38 -3.56
C ARG A 76 6.55 3.40 -4.55
N VAL A 77 5.76 2.43 -4.98
CA VAL A 77 6.13 1.53 -6.05
C VAL A 77 6.03 2.28 -7.38
N ALA A 78 7.16 2.50 -8.05
CA ALA A 78 7.16 3.05 -9.40
C ALA A 78 6.83 1.96 -10.42
N HIS A 79 7.61 0.88 -10.42
CA HIS A 79 7.45 -0.23 -11.34
C HIS A 79 8.12 -1.51 -10.81
N ARG A 80 7.86 -2.63 -11.49
CA ARG A 80 8.57 -3.89 -11.27
C ARG A 80 9.90 -3.85 -12.02
N SER A 81 11.00 -4.19 -11.36
CA SER A 81 12.34 -4.25 -11.98
C SER A 81 13.01 -5.57 -11.62
N GLY A 82 13.11 -6.47 -12.60
CA GLY A 82 13.64 -7.82 -12.42
C GLY A 82 12.92 -8.60 -11.29
N ALA A 83 13.71 -9.11 -10.34
CA ALA A 83 13.24 -9.83 -9.16
C ALA A 83 12.81 -8.92 -7.99
N GLY A 84 12.81 -7.59 -8.18
CA GLY A 84 12.50 -6.61 -7.16
C GLY A 84 11.55 -5.50 -7.60
N TRP A 85 11.30 -4.56 -6.70
CA TRP A 85 10.46 -3.40 -6.91
C TRP A 85 11.30 -2.14 -6.92
N TRP A 86 11.10 -1.30 -7.93
CA TRP A 86 11.67 0.04 -7.94
C TRP A 86 10.79 0.92 -7.06
N LEU A 87 11.34 1.34 -5.93
CA LEU A 87 10.65 2.09 -4.89
C LEU A 87 11.19 3.50 -4.83
N GLU A 88 10.32 4.49 -4.94
CA GLU A 88 10.69 5.91 -4.99
C GLU A 88 10.06 6.69 -3.84
N SER A 89 10.74 7.77 -3.47
CA SER A 89 10.22 8.80 -2.58
C SER A 89 9.33 9.77 -3.37
N ASP A 90 8.17 10.14 -2.83
CA ASP A 90 7.33 11.19 -3.42
C ASP A 90 8.00 12.56 -3.35
N ASN A 91 8.81 12.77 -2.31
CA ASN A 91 9.63 13.96 -2.11
C ASN A 91 11.11 13.64 -2.31
N GLN A 92 11.57 13.75 -3.56
CA GLN A 92 12.99 13.56 -3.92
C GLN A 92 13.93 14.62 -3.32
N ARG A 93 13.38 15.76 -2.84
CA ARG A 93 14.14 16.84 -2.20
C ARG A 93 14.31 16.64 -0.69
N ALA A 94 13.68 15.62 -0.09
CA ALA A 94 13.75 15.38 1.35
C ALA A 94 15.19 15.07 1.80
N ARG A 95 15.68 15.76 2.83
CA ARG A 95 17.03 15.52 3.35
C ARG A 95 17.14 14.08 3.86
N GLY A 96 18.20 13.38 3.46
CA GLY A 96 18.45 12.00 3.89
C GLY A 96 17.51 10.95 3.28
N ARG A 97 16.69 11.31 2.27
CA ARG A 97 15.91 10.32 1.52
C ARG A 97 16.85 9.28 0.91
N ARG A 98 16.51 8.01 1.10
CA ARG A 98 17.15 6.87 0.46
C ARG A 98 16.08 6.06 -0.23
N ASP A 99 16.21 5.85 -1.54
CA ASP A 99 15.28 5.05 -2.33
C ASP A 99 16.00 4.29 -3.46
N SER A 100 15.25 3.72 -4.41
CA SER A 100 15.82 2.87 -5.46
C SER A 100 16.81 3.60 -6.39
N TRP A 101 16.84 4.93 -6.42
CA TRP A 101 17.91 5.66 -7.11
C TRP A 101 19.26 5.48 -6.41
N ASP A 102 19.26 5.27 -5.09
CA ASP A 102 20.49 5.13 -4.30
C ASP A 102 20.92 3.66 -4.15
N PHE A 103 19.97 2.71 -4.03
CA PHE A 103 20.27 1.29 -3.74
C PHE A 103 19.70 0.29 -4.74
N GLY A 104 19.06 0.75 -5.82
CA GLY A 104 18.45 -0.12 -6.83
C GLY A 104 17.12 -0.76 -6.41
N ALA A 105 16.71 -1.80 -7.14
CA ALA A 105 15.44 -2.48 -6.89
C ALA A 105 15.43 -3.25 -5.56
N VAL A 106 14.34 -3.13 -4.80
CA VAL A 106 14.16 -3.83 -3.52
C VAL A 106 13.63 -5.25 -3.76
N PRO A 107 14.32 -6.31 -3.30
CA PRO A 107 13.85 -7.69 -3.47
C PRO A 107 12.46 -7.95 -2.87
N ASP A 108 11.71 -8.90 -3.44
CA ASP A 108 10.36 -9.25 -2.96
C ASP A 108 10.30 -9.58 -1.46
N GLY A 109 11.28 -10.35 -0.96
CA GLY A 109 11.34 -10.74 0.44
C GLY A 109 11.59 -9.57 1.42
N HIS A 110 12.06 -8.42 0.92
CA HIS A 110 12.22 -7.22 1.73
C HIS A 110 10.95 -6.38 1.82
N VAL A 111 10.00 -6.57 0.90
CA VAL A 111 8.73 -5.84 0.96
C VAL A 111 7.83 -6.48 2.02
N VAL A 112 7.59 -5.74 3.11
CA VAL A 112 6.77 -6.20 4.24
C VAL A 112 5.30 -6.28 3.85
N GLY A 113 4.81 -5.27 3.13
CA GLY A 113 3.42 -5.23 2.69
C GLY A 113 2.98 -3.86 2.22
N ARG A 114 1.71 -3.80 1.82
CA ARG A 114 1.11 -2.59 1.25
C ARG A 114 0.40 -1.75 2.30
N VAL A 115 0.57 -0.44 2.21
CA VAL A 115 -0.22 0.53 2.98
C VAL A 115 -1.64 0.58 2.41
N VAL A 116 -2.62 0.20 3.22
CA VAL A 116 -4.04 0.14 2.82
C VAL A 116 -4.86 1.30 3.35
N ALA A 117 -4.43 1.94 4.43
CA ALA A 117 -5.09 3.12 4.98
C ALA A 117 -4.12 4.00 5.76
N ARG A 118 -4.43 5.29 5.86
CA ARG A 118 -3.97 6.18 6.92
C ARG A 118 -5.15 6.38 7.87
N TYR A 119 -4.99 6.04 9.15
CA TYR A 119 -6.09 6.11 10.12
C TYR A 119 -5.92 7.24 11.14
N TRP A 120 -4.68 7.72 11.33
CA TRP A 120 -4.37 8.88 12.17
C TRP A 120 -3.38 9.80 11.44
N PRO A 121 -3.44 11.13 11.63
CA PRO A 121 -4.49 11.88 12.34
C PRO A 121 -5.83 11.79 11.62
N TRP A 122 -6.95 11.75 12.35
CA TRP A 122 -8.28 11.51 11.75
C TRP A 122 -8.65 12.53 10.67
N ARG A 123 -8.13 13.77 10.76
CA ARG A 123 -8.36 14.84 9.77
C ARG A 123 -7.76 14.52 8.40
N ARG A 124 -6.78 13.61 8.38
CA ARG A 124 -6.10 13.14 7.17
C ARG A 124 -6.46 11.70 6.85
N ALA A 125 -7.35 11.05 7.60
CA ALA A 125 -7.65 9.63 7.41
C ALA A 125 -8.11 9.35 5.98
N SER A 126 -7.59 8.28 5.38
CA SER A 126 -7.88 7.91 4.00
C SER A 126 -7.65 6.43 3.74
N VAL A 127 -8.42 5.88 2.81
CA VAL A 127 -8.20 4.54 2.25
C VAL A 127 -7.29 4.68 1.03
N ARG A 128 -6.24 3.86 0.96
CA ARG A 128 -5.16 3.95 -0.05
C ARG A 128 -4.52 5.35 -0.13
N PRO A 129 -3.76 5.77 0.90
CA PRO A 129 -3.09 7.08 0.91
C PRO A 129 -2.01 7.28 -0.18
N GLY A 130 -1.90 6.36 -1.15
CA GLY A 130 -1.02 6.44 -2.31
C GLY A 130 -1.72 6.56 -3.66
N ALA A 131 -3.05 6.48 -3.80
CA ALA A 131 -3.68 6.44 -5.13
C ALA A 131 -3.61 7.78 -5.93
N GLY A 132 -2.96 8.82 -5.39
CA GLY A 132 -2.77 10.09 -6.07
C GLY A 132 -1.67 10.02 -7.15
N ARG A 133 -2.07 10.25 -8.41
CA ARG A 133 -1.30 10.25 -9.67
C ARG A 133 -1.01 8.88 -10.31
N ALA A 134 -2.04 8.31 -10.91
CA ALA A 134 -1.90 7.58 -12.17
C ALA A 134 -2.21 8.45 -13.41
N GLU A 135 -2.61 9.73 -13.24
CA GLU A 135 -3.06 10.59 -14.35
C GLU A 135 -2.56 12.03 -14.17
N ALA A 136 -1.45 12.38 -14.81
CA ALA A 136 -1.09 13.74 -15.24
C ALA A 136 0.24 13.65 -16.02
N GLY A 137 0.16 13.32 -17.30
CA GLY A 137 1.32 13.24 -18.18
C GLY A 137 0.99 12.55 -19.49
N ARG A 138 0.15 13.22 -20.31
CA ARG A 138 0.34 13.24 -21.76
C ARG A 138 1.34 14.35 -22.06
#